data_AF-A0A4U1AME5-F1
#
_entry.id   AF-A0A4U1AME5-F1
#
_cell.length_a   1.000
_cell.length_b   1.000
_cell.length_c   1.000
_cell.angle_alpha   90.00
_cell.angle_beta   90.00
_cell.angle_gamma   90.00
#
_symmetry.space_group_name_H-M   'P 1'
#
loop_
_entity.id
_entity.type
_entity.pdbx_description
1 polymer ?
#
loop_
_entity_poly.entity_id
_entity_poly.type
_entity_poly.pdbx_seq_one_letter_code
_entity_poly.pdbx_strand_id
1 'polypeptide(L)' 'MARSKCPTCEYHEFEAVPVTTKTGQKFCLIQCVACGTVVGALDEVKITNVIRNAEKKLSKFLENLNRKVGIVCNRKNLDS' A
#
# COMPACT_ATOMS: atom_id res chain seq x y z
N MET A 1 -4.37 26.65 -5.92
CA MET A 1 -4.37 25.29 -5.33
C MET A 1 -5.79 25.05 -4.81
N ALA A 2 -6.56 24.14 -5.40
CA ALA A 2 -7.92 23.85 -4.91
C ALA A 2 -7.81 23.09 -3.59
N ARG A 3 -8.34 23.65 -2.49
CA ARG A 3 -8.47 22.93 -1.22
C ARG A 3 -9.78 22.17 -1.24
N SER A 4 -9.74 20.87 -0.97
CA SER A 4 -10.94 20.06 -0.73
C SER A 4 -11.77 20.72 0.38
N LYS A 5 -13.09 20.79 0.19
CA LYS A 5 -14.07 21.36 1.12
C LYS A 5 -15.04 20.27 1.55
N CYS A 6 -15.39 20.26 2.82
CA CYS A 6 -16.45 19.40 3.34
C CYS A 6 -17.78 19.87 2.73
N PRO A 7 -18.58 18.97 2.14
CA PRO A 7 -19.86 19.36 1.53
C PRO A 7 -20.89 19.85 2.53
N THR A 8 -20.71 19.57 3.83
CA THR A 8 -21.66 19.92 4.89
C THR A 8 -21.30 21.21 5.62
N CYS A 9 -20.03 21.41 5.98
CA CYS A 9 -19.60 22.53 6.82
C CYS A 9 -18.52 23.41 6.18
N GLU A 10 -18.17 23.16 4.92
CA GLU A 10 -17.11 23.84 4.17
C GLU A 10 -15.70 23.77 4.77
N TYR A 11 -15.52 23.04 5.86
CA TYR A 11 -14.23 22.84 6.48
C TYR A 11 -13.26 22.08 5.57
N HIS A 12 -11.96 22.29 5.77
CA HIS A 12 -10.93 21.87 4.83
C HIS A 12 -10.08 20.69 5.31
N GLU A 13 -10.22 20.31 6.57
CA GLU A 13 -9.43 19.22 7.16
C GLU A 13 -10.27 17.96 7.31
N PHE A 14 -9.64 16.84 6.95
CA PHE A 14 -10.22 15.52 6.95
C PHE A 14 -9.27 14.55 7.63
N GLU A 15 -9.84 13.61 8.37
CA GLU A 15 -9.11 12.54 9.05
C GLU A 15 -9.51 11.19 8.46
N ALA A 16 -8.60 10.22 8.58
CA ALA A 16 -8.84 8.84 8.23
C ALA A 16 -9.10 8.03 9.51
N VAL A 17 -10.33 7.55 9.69
CA VAL A 17 -10.76 6.79 10.86
C VAL A 17 -10.87 5.31 10.48
N PRO A 18 -10.04 4.43 11.07
CA PRO A 18 -10.15 3.00 10.85
C PRO A 18 -11.42 2.46 11.55
N VAL A 19 -12.16 1.63 10.83
CA VAL A 19 -13.36 0.94 11.30
C VAL A 19 -13.31 -0.53 10.91
N THR A 20 -13.73 -1.37 11.85
CA THR A 20 -13.88 -2.80 11.61
C THR A 20 -15.36 -3.14 11.58
N THR A 21 -15.82 -3.72 10.48
CA THR A 21 -17.20 -4.18 10.34
C THR A 21 -17.47 -5.41 11.20
N LYS A 22 -18.74 -5.73 11.45
CA LYS A 22 -19.15 -6.92 12.19
C LYS A 22 -18.69 -8.23 11.55
N THR A 23 -18.43 -8.23 10.25
CA THR A 23 -17.88 -9.35 9.47
C THR A 23 -16.36 -9.45 9.54
N GLY A 24 -15.69 -8.54 10.27
CA GLY A 24 -14.23 -8.52 10.46
C GLY A 24 -13.45 -7.81 9.35
N GLN A 25 -14.13 -7.22 8.36
CA GLN A 25 -13.46 -6.44 7.31
C GLN A 25 -13.08 -5.06 7.85
N LYS A 26 -11.84 -4.64 7.59
CA LYS A 26 -11.30 -3.35 8.02
C LYS A 26 -11.35 -2.34 6.87
N PHE A 27 -11.79 -1.14 7.19
CA PHE A 27 -11.89 -0.01 6.26
C PHE A 27 -11.38 1.25 6.95
N CYS A 28 -10.86 2.21 6.18
CA CYS A 28 -10.62 3.56 6.66
C CYS A 28 -11.67 4.49 6.08
N LEU A 29 -12.46 5.15 6.92
CA LEU A 29 -13.37 6.21 6.49
C LEU A 29 -12.63 7.54 6.48
N ILE A 30 -12.77 8.30 5.41
CA ILE A 30 -12.31 9.68 5.37
C ILE A 30 -13.47 10.55 5.83
N GLN A 31 -13.33 11.22 6.97
CA GLN A 31 -14.36 12.07 7.55
C GLN A 31 -13.84 13.48 7.81
N CYS A 32 -14.74 14.46 7.81
CA CYS A 32 -14.41 15.83 8.18
C CYS A 32 -14.17 15.96 9.68
N VAL A 33 -13.07 16.60 10.08
CA VAL A 33 -12.70 16.77 11.51
C VAL A 33 -13.70 17.67 12.24
N ALA A 34 -14.30 18.65 11.57
CA ALA A 34 -15.19 19.60 12.21
C ALA A 34 -16.61 19.06 12.45
N CYS A 35 -17.17 18.30 11.50
CA CYS A 35 -18.58 17.87 11.57
C CYS A 35 -18.80 16.36 11.45
N GLY A 36 -17.75 15.56 11.28
CA GLY A 36 -17.84 14.10 11.14
C GLY A 36 -18.47 13.61 9.83
N THR A 37 -18.74 14.49 8.87
CA THR A 37 -19.28 14.06 7.55
C THR A 37 -18.28 13.15 6.85
N VAL A 38 -18.70 11.92 6.56
CA VAL A 38 -17.92 10.94 5.79
C VAL A 38 -17.94 11.32 4.32
N VAL A 39 -16.75 11.54 3.75
CA VAL A 39 -16.56 11.93 2.34
C VAL A 39 -15.93 10.83 1.49
N GLY A 40 -15.48 9.74 2.10
CA GLY A 40 -14.93 8.60 1.37
C GLY A 40 -14.67 7.38 2.25
N ALA A 41 -14.42 6.24 1.62
CA ALA A 41 -14.04 4.99 2.26
C ALA A 41 -12.89 4.35 1.49
N LEU A 42 -11.89 3.86 2.21
CA LEU A 42 -10.73 3.12 1.73
C LEU A 42 -10.81 1.70 2.27
N ASP A 43 -10.72 0.72 1.37
CA ASP A 43 -10.72 -0.70 1.72
C ASP A 43 -9.30 -1.18 2.04
N GLU A 44 -9.09 -1.65 3.27
CA GLU A 44 -7.78 -2.12 3.76
C GLU A 44 -7.34 -3.42 3.04
N VAL A 45 -8.30 -4.20 2.53
CA VAL A 45 -8.06 -5.51 1.88
C VAL A 45 -7.24 -5.39 0.59
N LYS A 46 -7.27 -4.22 -0.08
CA LYS A 46 -6.45 -3.99 -1.29
C LYS A 46 -4.98 -3.73 -0.98
N ILE A 47 -4.65 -3.16 0.17
CA ILE A 47 -3.27 -2.76 0.50
C ILE A 47 -2.41 -3.99 0.78
N THR A 48 -2.92 -4.93 1.58
CA THR A 48 -2.18 -6.14 1.95
C THR A 48 -1.87 -7.02 0.74
N ASN A 49 -2.79 -7.09 -0.24
CA ASN A 49 -2.60 -7.92 -1.42
C ASN A 49 -1.54 -7.35 -2.38
N VAL A 50 -1.45 -6.01 -2.47
CA VAL A 50 -0.40 -5.33 -3.25
C VAL A 50 0.97 -5.52 -2.59
N ILE A 51 1.07 -5.37 -1.27
CA ILE A 51 2.33 -5.59 -0.52
C ILE A 51 2.81 -7.03 -0.71
N ARG A 52 1.93 -8.01 -0.51
CA ARG A 52 2.28 -9.42 -0.65
C ARG A 52 2.70 -9.79 -2.08
N ASN A 53 2.13 -9.13 -3.09
CA ASN A 53 2.52 -9.32 -4.48
C ASN A 53 3.88 -8.66 -4.79
N ALA A 54 4.15 -7.50 -4.19
CA ALA A 54 5.45 -6.83 -4.30
C ALA A 54 6.57 -7.67 -3.65
N GLU A 55 6.33 -8.22 -2.46
CA GLU A 55 7.28 -9.13 -1.80
C GLU A 55 7.60 -10.35 -2.66
N LYS A 56 6.58 -11.01 -3.23
CA LYS A 56 6.79 -12.15 -4.14
C LYS A 56 7.62 -11.80 -5.37
N LYS A 57 7.43 -10.60 -5.94
CA LYS A 57 8.22 -10.13 -7.08
C LYS A 57 9.67 -9.84 -6.68
N LEU A 58 9.89 -9.23 -5.51
CA LEU A 58 11.22 -8.95 -4.99
C LEU A 58 11.99 -10.24 -4.67
N SER A 59 11.36 -11.22 -4.02
CA SER A 59 11.99 -12.53 -3.76
C SER A 59 12.43 -13.23 -5.04
N LYS A 60 11.55 -13.29 -6.05
CA LYS A 60 11.90 -13.87 -7.36
C LYS A 60 13.02 -13.11 -8.07
N PHE A 61 13.07 -11.79 -7.94
CA PHE A 61 14.14 -10.99 -8.52
C PHE A 61 15.48 -11.28 -7.84
N LEU A 62 15.51 -11.36 -6.51
CA LEU A 62 16.70 -11.71 -5.73
C LEU A 62 17.18 -13.14 -6.01
N GLU A 63 16.28 -14.12 -6.14
CA GLU A 63 16.65 -15.48 -6.55
C GLU A 63 17.29 -15.51 -7.93
N ASN A 64 16.73 -14.77 -8.90
CA ASN A 64 17.31 -14.68 -10.24
C ASN A 64 18.67 -13.97 -10.25
N LEU A 65 18.85 -12.93 -9.44
CA LEU A 65 20.14 -12.27 -9.28
C LEU A 65 21.20 -13.21 -8.69
N ASN A 66 20.88 -13.93 -7.61
CA ASN A 66 21.78 -14.92 -7.01
C ASN A 66 22.18 -16.00 -8.03
N ARG A 67 21.22 -16.47 -8.84
CA ARG A 67 21.51 -17.43 -9.92
C ARG A 67 22.43 -16.84 -10.99
N LYS A 68 22.24 -15.58 -11.36
CA LYS A 68 23.08 -14.89 -12.37
C LYS A 68 24.49 -14.59 -11.85
N VAL A 69 24.62 -14.20 -10.59
CA VAL A 69 25.91 -14.00 -9.91
C VAL A 69 26.68 -15.32 -9.83
N GLY A 70 26.02 -16.43 -9.48
CA GLY A 70 26.64 -17.76 -9.49
C GLY A 70 27.18 -18.18 -10.86
N ILE A 71 26.48 -17.84 -11.94
CA ILE A 71 26.93 -18.12 -13.32
C ILE A 71 28.13 -17.25 -13.72
N VAL A 72 28.16 -15.98 -13.31
CA VAL A 72 29.27 -15.06 -13.61
C VAL A 72 30.52 -15.38 -12.78
N CYS A 73 30.37 -15.76 -11.50
CA CYS A 73 31.48 -16.16 -10.63
C CYS A 73 32.09 -17.50 -11.04
N ASN A 74 31.31 -18.47 -11.53
CA ASN A 74 31.85 -19.73 -12.06
C ASN A 74 32.61 -19.56 -13.38
N ARG A 75 32.29 -18.56 -14.21
CA ARG A 75 33.07 -18.28 -15.43
C ARG A 75 34.47 -17.75 -15.14
N LYS A 76 34.65 -16.94 -14.08
CA LYS A 76 35.95 -16.36 -13.73
C LYS A 76 36.97 -17.36 -13.17
N ASN A 77 36.55 -18.55 -12.73
CA ASN A 77 37.46 -19.60 -12.24
C ASN A 77 37.93 -20.57 -13.33
N LEU A 78 37.50 -20.40 -14.59
CA LEU A 78 37.94 -21.24 -15.71
C LEU A 78 38.95 -20.54 -16.65
N ASP A 79 39.18 -19.24 -16.46
CA ASP A 79 40.09 -18.39 -17.23
C ASP A 79 41.28 -17.91 -16.36
N SER A 80 41.76 -18.71 -15.40
CA SER A 80 42.92 -18.39 -14.56
C SER A 80 43.93 -19.52 -14.49
#